data_AF-A0A6V8L1E8-F1
#
_entry.id   AF-A0A6V8L1E8-F1
#
_cell.length_a   1.000
_cell.length_b   1.000
_cell.length_c   1.000
_cell.angle_alpha   90.00
_cell.angle_beta   90.00
_cell.angle_gamma   90.00
#
_symmetry.space_group_name_H-M   'P 1'
#
loop_
_entity.id
_entity.type
_entity.pdbx_description
1 polymer ?
#
loop_
_entity_poly.entity_id
_entity_poly.type
_entity_poly.pdbx_seq_one_letter_code
_entity_poly.pdbx_strand_id
1 'polypeptide(L)'
;MAEGNSGKTSMTFTVVASRPVPAPIVLCAATLGLTASAGSDFEPLIRCTVLGTGQTSATFTVSVRGDRKREGNETLALVVGSVPGQWQGDPIAIGTILNDD
;
A
#
# COMPACT_ATOMS: atom_id res chain seq x y z
N MET A 1 11.92 0.80 0.99
CA MET A 1 12.13 1.86 2.01
C MET A 1 12.88 1.26 3.18
N ALA A 2 13.62 2.03 3.98
CA ALA A 2 14.19 1.50 5.24
C ALA A 2 13.13 1.45 6.35
N GLU A 3 13.18 0.45 7.23
CA GLU A 3 12.27 0.33 8.38
C GLU A 3 12.66 1.27 9.54
N GLY A 4 13.96 1.44 9.78
CA GLY A 4 14.49 2.22 10.89
C GLY A 4 14.63 1.38 12.16
N ASN A 5 15.53 1.77 13.06
CA ASN A 5 15.78 0.99 14.28
C ASN A 5 14.66 1.05 15.35
N SER A 6 13.63 1.89 15.14
CA SER A 6 12.49 2.07 16.04
C SER A 6 11.39 2.94 15.41
N GLY A 7 10.16 2.85 15.94
CA GLY A 7 9.07 3.74 15.58
C GLY A 7 8.33 3.26 14.33
N LYS A 8 7.77 4.20 13.55
CA LYS A 8 7.01 3.88 12.35
C LYS A 8 7.44 4.74 11.16
N THR A 9 7.62 4.09 10.02
CA THR A 9 7.93 4.73 8.73
C THR A 9 6.75 4.55 7.77
N SER A 10 6.40 5.58 7.01
CA SER A 10 5.20 5.58 6.16
C SER A 10 5.47 5.12 4.73
N MET A 11 4.98 3.93 4.34
CA MET A 11 5.03 3.41 2.97
C MET A 11 3.80 3.84 2.20
N THR A 12 3.98 4.67 1.18
CA THR A 12 2.87 5.19 0.38
C THR A 12 2.78 4.48 -0.97
N PHE A 13 1.62 3.91 -1.23
CA PHE A 13 1.23 3.33 -2.50
C PHE A 13 0.29 4.30 -3.22
N THR A 14 0.53 4.52 -4.52
CA THR A 14 -0.31 5.41 -5.34
C THR A 14 -1.07 4.58 -6.36
N VAL A 15 -2.40 4.65 -6.31
CA VAL A 15 -3.27 4.11 -7.35
C VAL A 15 -3.50 5.19 -8.39
N VAL A 16 -3.28 4.86 -9.66
CA VAL A 16 -3.41 5.80 -10.78
C VAL A 16 -4.52 5.38 -11.74
N ALA A 17 -5.31 6.35 -12.19
CA ALA A 17 -6.20 6.22 -13.32
C ALA A 17 -5.51 6.81 -14.56
N SER A 18 -5.63 6.12 -15.69
CA SER A 18 -5.02 6.56 -16.96
C SER A 18 -5.60 7.87 -17.50
N ARG A 19 -6.77 8.27 -17.00
CA ARG A 19 -7.53 9.47 -17.37
C ARG A 19 -8.30 9.98 -16.15
N PRO A 20 -8.69 11.27 -16.14
CA PRO A 20 -9.59 11.79 -15.12
C PRO A 20 -10.88 10.97 -15.04
N VAL A 21 -11.29 10.57 -13.84
CA VAL A 21 -12.51 9.78 -13.69
C VAL A 21 -13.76 10.63 -13.96
N PRO A 22 -14.74 10.13 -14.74
CA PRO A 22 -15.92 10.91 -15.13
C PRO A 22 -16.96 11.06 -14.00
N ALA A 23 -16.86 10.22 -12.96
CA ALA A 23 -17.68 10.23 -11.77
C ALA A 23 -16.87 9.68 -10.58
N PRO A 24 -17.28 9.92 -9.33
CA PRO A 24 -16.58 9.38 -8.17
C PRO A 24 -16.58 7.85 -8.17
N ILE A 25 -15.42 7.24 -7.94
CA ILE A 25 -15.29 5.78 -7.79
C ILE A 25 -14.75 5.44 -6.40
N VAL A 26 -15.18 4.29 -5.86
CA VAL A 26 -14.68 3.77 -4.58
C VAL A 26 -13.51 2.82 -4.88
N LEU A 27 -12.37 3.12 -4.28
CA LEU A 27 -11.17 2.29 -4.31
C LEU A 27 -10.99 1.65 -2.94
N CYS A 28 -11.12 0.34 -2.84
CA CYS A 28 -10.82 -0.40 -1.62
C CYS A 28 -9.51 -1.15 -1.79
N ALA A 29 -8.61 -1.05 -0.81
CA ALA A 29 -7.33 -1.73 -0.82
C ALA A 29 -7.07 -2.45 0.51
N ALA A 30 -6.31 -3.53 0.43
CA ALA A 30 -5.84 -4.30 1.57
C ALA A 30 -4.35 -4.63 1.43
N THR A 31 -3.63 -4.68 2.54
CA THR A 31 -2.24 -5.17 2.56
C THR A 31 -2.19 -6.67 2.79
N LEU A 32 -1.25 -7.34 2.10
CA LEU A 32 -0.90 -8.74 2.30
C LEU A 32 0.60 -8.84 2.58
N GLY A 33 0.97 -9.52 3.66
CA GLY A 33 2.37 -9.88 3.91
C GLY A 33 2.84 -10.94 2.92
N LEU A 34 4.02 -10.75 2.32
CA LEU A 34 4.67 -11.77 1.50
C LEU A 34 5.77 -12.45 2.31
N THR A 35 6.90 -11.76 2.48
CA THR A 35 7.93 -12.15 3.45
C THR A 35 7.84 -11.34 4.74
N ALA A 36 7.32 -10.10 4.67
CA ALA A 36 6.98 -9.31 5.84
C ALA A 36 5.71 -9.84 6.50
N SER A 37 5.68 -9.84 7.82
CA SER A 37 4.58 -10.27 8.69
C SER A 37 3.77 -9.09 9.19
N ALA A 38 2.44 -9.20 9.03
CA ALA A 38 1.51 -8.19 9.53
C ALA A 38 1.49 -8.17 11.06
N GLY A 39 1.56 -6.98 11.65
CA GLY A 39 1.58 -6.76 13.10
C GLY A 39 2.98 -6.66 13.70
N SER A 40 3.98 -7.33 13.13
CA SER A 40 5.40 -7.14 13.50
C SER A 40 6.05 -6.08 12.63
N ASP A 41 6.03 -6.26 11.30
CA ASP A 41 6.91 -5.50 10.39
C ASP A 41 6.12 -4.35 9.72
N PHE A 42 4.80 -4.49 9.64
CA PHE A 42 3.89 -3.42 9.21
C PHE A 42 2.52 -3.52 9.88
N GLU A 43 1.78 -2.41 9.90
CA GLU A 43 0.39 -2.40 10.33
C GLU A 43 -0.54 -2.81 9.17
N PRO A 44 -1.37 -3.85 9.34
CA PRO A 44 -2.28 -4.25 8.28
C PRO A 44 -3.27 -3.12 7.98
N LEU A 45 -3.45 -2.85 6.70
CA LEU A 45 -4.39 -1.86 6.19
C LEU A 45 -5.51 -2.56 5.44
N ILE A 46 -6.75 -2.22 5.78
CA ILE A 46 -7.95 -2.45 4.97
C ILE A 46 -8.69 -1.12 4.94
N ARG A 47 -8.76 -0.48 3.78
CA ARG A 47 -9.33 0.87 3.66
C ARG A 47 -9.95 1.09 2.30
N CYS A 48 -11.07 1.81 2.29
CA CYS A 48 -11.64 2.36 1.08
C CYS A 48 -11.45 3.88 1.05
N THR A 49 -11.25 4.43 -0.13
CA THR A 49 -11.21 5.87 -0.41
C THR A 49 -12.00 6.19 -1.66
N VAL A 50 -12.40 7.44 -1.82
CA VAL A 50 -13.09 7.90 -3.03
C VAL A 50 -12.09 8.63 -3.92
N LEU A 51 -11.96 8.19 -5.16
CA LEU A 51 -11.33 8.98 -6.22
C LEU A 51 -12.43 9.83 -6.86
N GLY A 52 -12.40 11.13 -6.59
CA GLY A 52 -13.44 12.07 -7.02
C GLY A 52 -13.38 12.39 -8.50
N THR A 53 -14.48 12.94 -9.04
CA THR A 53 -14.57 13.38 -10.43
C THR A 53 -13.39 14.28 -10.81
N GLY A 54 -12.79 14.01 -11.97
CA GLY A 54 -11.65 14.78 -12.48
C GLY A 54 -10.30 14.39 -11.87
N GLN A 55 -10.27 13.55 -10.83
CA GLN A 55 -9.02 13.09 -10.24
C GLN A 55 -8.44 11.89 -10.99
N THR A 56 -7.12 11.73 -10.90
CA THR A 56 -6.36 10.66 -11.55
C THR A 56 -5.57 9.81 -10.57
N SER A 57 -5.57 10.13 -9.27
CA SER A 57 -4.77 9.40 -8.30
C SER A 57 -5.36 9.43 -6.89
N ALA A 58 -5.20 8.31 -6.19
CA ALA A 58 -5.44 8.20 -4.75
C ALA A 58 -4.27 7.47 -4.09
N THR A 59 -4.02 7.76 -2.81
CA THR A 59 -2.92 7.17 -2.06
C THR A 59 -3.40 6.32 -0.90
N PHE A 60 -2.67 5.24 -0.64
CA PHE A 60 -2.81 4.40 0.55
C PHE A 60 -1.48 4.39 1.29
N THR A 61 -1.50 4.73 2.57
CA THR A 61 -0.30 4.79 3.40
C THR A 61 -0.33 3.66 4.42
N VAL A 62 0.70 2.83 4.39
CA VAL A 62 0.93 1.70 5.29
C VAL A 62 2.03 2.09 6.27
N SER A 63 1.80 1.89 7.56
CA SER A 63 2.83 2.09 8.59
C SER A 63 3.74 0.87 8.64
N VAL A 64 5.01 1.02 8.31
CA VAL A 64 6.08 0.03 8.55
C VAL A 64 6.62 0.26 9.95
N ARG A 65 6.88 -0.82 10.70
CA ARG A 65 7.39 -0.79 12.07
C ARG A 65 8.89 -1.01 12.01
N GLY A 66 9.63 -0.10 12.63
CA GLY A 66 11.07 -0.27 12.80
C GLY A 66 11.38 -1.00 14.09
N ASP A 67 12.36 -1.89 14.07
CA ASP A 67 12.90 -2.54 15.26
C ASP A 67 14.43 -2.73 15.17
N ARG A 68 15.04 -3.54 16.05
CA ARG A 68 16.51 -3.74 16.10
C ARG A 68 16.94 -5.16 15.74
N LYS A 69 16.02 -5.95 15.23
CA LYS A 69 16.23 -7.36 14.96
C LYS A 69 16.90 -7.46 13.60
N ARG A 70 17.98 -8.23 13.53
CA ARG A 70 18.62 -8.51 12.24
C ARG A 70 17.73 -9.41 11.40
N GLU A 71 17.21 -8.84 10.33
CA GLU A 71 16.33 -9.51 9.39
C GLU A 71 16.85 -9.37 7.96
N GLY A 72 16.25 -10.11 7.03
CA GLY A 72 16.49 -9.90 5.62
C GLY A 72 15.64 -8.73 5.11
N ASN A 73 15.86 -8.29 3.87
CA ASN A 73 14.88 -7.42 3.23
C ASN A 73 13.54 -8.16 3.09
N GLU A 74 12.46 -7.50 3.44
CA GLU A 74 11.13 -8.08 3.45
C GLU A 74 10.18 -7.40 2.47
N THR A 75 9.08 -8.06 2.15
CA THR A 75 8.12 -7.58 1.14
C THR A 75 6.69 -7.73 1.62
N LEU A 76 5.87 -6.75 1.26
CA LEU A 76 4.42 -6.78 1.36
C LEU A 76 3.81 -6.36 0.02
N ALA A 77 2.53 -6.68 -0.17
CA ALA A 77 1.73 -6.22 -1.29
C ALA A 77 0.58 -5.33 -0.80
N LEU A 78 0.26 -4.28 -1.56
CA LEU A 78 -1.05 -3.63 -1.52
C LEU A 78 -1.89 -4.16 -2.68
N VAL A 79 -3.06 -4.70 -2.36
CA VAL A 79 -4.01 -5.24 -3.33
C VAL A 79 -5.22 -4.33 -3.39
N VAL A 80 -5.52 -3.80 -4.57
CA VAL A 80 -6.74 -3.05 -4.86
C VAL A 80 -7.83 -4.04 -5.29
N GLY A 81 -8.99 -3.97 -4.62
CA GLY A 81 -10.14 -4.79 -4.95
C GLY A 81 -10.83 -4.32 -6.23
N SER A 82 -11.71 -5.18 -6.76
CA SER A 82 -12.40 -4.88 -8.02
C SER A 82 -13.19 -3.59 -7.97
N VAL A 83 -12.99 -2.69 -8.94
CA VAL A 83 -13.72 -1.43 -9.06
C VAL A 83 -14.87 -1.58 -10.07
N PRO A 84 -16.14 -1.49 -9.63
CA PRO A 84 -17.28 -1.70 -10.53
C PRO A 84 -17.26 -0.72 -11.72
N GLY A 85 -17.46 -1.25 -12.93
CA GLY A 85 -17.53 -0.46 -14.16
C GLY A 85 -16.20 0.15 -14.61
N GLN A 86 -15.07 -0.23 -14.00
CA GLN A 86 -13.74 0.23 -14.40
C GLN A 86 -12.84 -0.96 -14.76
N TRP A 87 -12.03 -0.78 -15.80
CA TRP A 87 -10.95 -1.71 -16.10
C TRP A 87 -9.79 -1.48 -15.12
N GLN A 88 -9.18 -2.57 -14.62
CA GLN A 88 -7.99 -2.50 -13.79
C GLN A 88 -6.83 -3.15 -14.54
N GLY A 89 -5.76 -2.40 -14.75
CA GLY A 89 -4.54 -2.89 -15.38
C GLY A 89 -3.65 -3.63 -14.38
N ASP A 90 -3.31 -2.96 -13.28
CA ASP A 90 -2.40 -3.46 -12.26
C ASP A 90 -2.99 -3.28 -10.85
N PRO A 91 -3.67 -4.32 -10.30
CA PRO A 91 -4.30 -4.23 -8.99
C PRO A 91 -3.36 -4.53 -7.82
N ILE A 92 -2.09 -4.90 -8.07
CA ILE A 92 -1.15 -5.35 -7.03
C ILE A 92 0.12 -4.52 -7.08
N ALA A 93 0.41 -3.79 -6.01
CA ALA A 93 1.69 -3.11 -5.85
C ALA A 93 2.54 -3.81 -4.79
N ILE A 94 3.80 -4.13 -5.11
CA ILE A 94 4.75 -4.71 -4.16
C ILE A 94 5.59 -3.60 -3.53
N GLY A 95 5.69 -3.62 -2.21
CA GLY A 95 6.57 -2.76 -1.43
C GLY A 95 7.65 -3.58 -0.73
N THR A 96 8.89 -3.09 -0.78
CA THR A 96 10.04 -3.69 -0.07
C THR A 96 10.40 -2.87 1.16
N ILE A 97 10.50 -3.57 2.30
CA ILE A 97 11.10 -3.10 3.54
C ILE A 97 12.57 -3.50 3.49
N LEU A 98 13.46 -2.52 3.56
CA LEU A 98 14.90 -2.69 3.54
C LEU A 98 15.38 -2.71 4.99
N ASN A 99 16.03 -3.81 5.38
CA ASN A 99 16.64 -3.95 6.68
C ASN A 99 17.82 -2.97 6.81
N ASP A 100 17.90 -2.26 7.93
CA ASP A 100 18.95 -1.28 8.22
C ASP A 100 19.80 -1.57 9.49
N ASP A 101 19.68 -2.78 10.06
CA ASP A 101 20.50 -3.30 11.18
C ASP A 101 21.61 -4.31 10.78
#